data_AF-A0A8J8NRG0-F1
#
_entry.id   AF-A0A8J8NRG0-F1
#
_cell.length_a   1.000
_cell.length_b   1.000
_cell.length_c   1.000
_cell.angle_alpha   90.00
_cell.angle_beta   90.00
_cell.angle_gamma   90.00
#
_symmetry.space_group_name_H-M   'P 1'
#
loop_
_entity.id
_entity.type
_entity.pdbx_description
1 polymer ?
#
loop_
_entity_poly.entity_id
_entity_poly.type
_entity_poly.pdbx_seq_one_letter_code
_entity_poly.pdbx_strand_id
1 'polypeptide(L)'
;MQDVMNPEQQKVPLQLTFLTGRSEYKGKQLFKEFSLRWPDFIEFDEINAKIITKHSSEEAYRVWSLSTYSLQYLLKDQTIAEFKICNSTMLLLHHIISTPVSTDCSSQSTQSKIPMTLINIHLGAELLKFDFDKVNQEIEFLEQFNEKIMIKQKDKPLIIYNTLTQSLSTVKDFDAPEAFIFLYDKEKFLTLKEGKIEIWTADGERITEQESMLSYYECIALAGRYLALRWIRIQCQLRMRIKVTQRRHIIIS
;
A
#
# COMPACT_ATOMS: atom_id res chain seq x y z
N MET A 1 -36.14 -32.23 28.52
CA MET A 1 -35.47 -30.99 28.93
C MET A 1 -34.03 -31.08 28.43
N GLN A 2 -33.81 -30.66 27.19
CA GLN A 2 -32.50 -30.52 26.56
C GLN A 2 -32.57 -29.18 25.83
N ASP A 3 -31.98 -28.15 26.43
CA ASP A 3 -31.86 -26.85 25.80
C ASP A 3 -30.76 -26.91 24.74
N VAL A 4 -31.19 -26.76 23.50
CA VAL A 4 -30.35 -26.62 22.33
C VAL A 4 -29.75 -25.21 22.37
N MET A 5 -28.43 -25.13 22.57
CA MET A 5 -27.67 -23.88 22.51
C MET A 5 -27.71 -23.30 21.08
N ASN A 6 -28.30 -22.12 20.95
CA ASN A 6 -28.38 -21.31 19.72
C ASN A 6 -26.99 -20.75 19.34
N PRO A 7 -26.46 -20.99 18.13
CA PRO A 7 -25.19 -20.42 17.68
C PRO A 7 -25.41 -19.07 16.98
N GLU A 8 -26.03 -18.11 17.67
CA GLU A 8 -25.85 -16.70 17.30
C GLU A 8 -24.68 -16.16 18.11
N GLN A 9 -23.47 -16.38 17.58
CA GLN A 9 -22.31 -15.60 18.00
C GLN A 9 -22.65 -14.12 17.77
N GLN A 10 -22.87 -13.47 18.91
CA GLN A 10 -23.15 -12.07 19.10
C GLN A 10 -22.16 -11.23 18.28
N LYS A 11 -22.59 -10.78 17.09
CA LYS A 11 -21.88 -9.73 16.35
C LYS A 11 -21.96 -8.46 17.18
N VAL A 12 -20.91 -8.20 17.96
CA VAL A 12 -20.76 -6.93 18.67
C VAL A 12 -20.55 -5.84 17.60
N PRO A 13 -21.46 -4.87 17.47
CA PRO A 13 -21.28 -3.79 16.50
C PRO A 13 -20.09 -2.93 16.93
N LEU A 14 -19.16 -2.69 16.01
CA LEU A 14 -18.06 -1.73 16.20
C LEU A 14 -18.67 -0.34 16.44
N GLN A 15 -18.56 0.17 17.67
CA GLN A 15 -19.22 1.41 18.10
C GLN A 15 -18.19 2.55 18.29
N LEU A 16 -18.05 3.39 17.27
CA LEU A 16 -17.13 4.54 17.27
C LEU A 16 -17.55 5.62 18.27
N THR A 17 -16.71 5.88 19.27
CA THR A 17 -16.90 6.93 20.30
C THR A 17 -15.75 7.94 20.26
N PHE A 18 -16.07 9.24 20.22
CA PHE A 18 -15.09 10.34 20.21
C PHE A 18 -14.81 10.85 21.64
N LEU A 19 -13.54 10.89 22.07
CA LEU A 19 -13.13 11.48 23.35
C LEU A 19 -12.12 12.62 23.14
N THR A 20 -12.42 13.80 23.66
CA THR A 20 -11.57 15.01 23.58
C THR A 20 -10.93 15.30 24.94
N GLY A 21 -9.61 15.12 25.10
CA GLY A 21 -8.91 15.50 26.33
C GLY A 21 -7.38 15.35 26.27
N ARG A 22 -6.65 16.28 26.91
CA ARG A 22 -5.18 16.30 27.04
C ARG A 22 -4.71 15.34 28.16
N SER A 23 -5.00 14.06 28.07
CA SER A 23 -4.42 13.05 28.97
C SER A 23 -3.43 12.16 28.22
N GLU A 24 -2.36 11.76 28.91
CA GLU A 24 -1.34 10.81 28.43
C GLU A 24 -2.01 9.50 28.01
N TYR A 25 -2.23 9.35 26.70
CA TYR A 25 -2.96 8.21 26.15
C TYR A 25 -2.00 7.02 26.08
N LYS A 26 -2.19 6.01 26.93
CA LYS A 26 -1.37 4.79 27.01
C LYS A 26 -1.54 3.83 25.80
N GLY A 27 -2.21 4.28 24.74
CA GLY A 27 -2.64 3.45 23.60
C GLY A 27 -3.85 2.58 23.93
N LYS A 28 -4.45 1.96 22.91
CA LYS A 28 -5.53 0.96 23.07
C LYS A 28 -4.95 -0.42 22.81
N GLN A 29 -5.11 -1.34 23.75
CA GLN A 29 -4.72 -2.73 23.57
C GLN A 29 -5.67 -3.39 22.56
N LEU A 30 -5.16 -3.75 21.38
CA LEU A 30 -5.92 -4.44 20.34
C LEU A 30 -5.66 -5.94 20.35
N PHE A 31 -4.44 -6.33 20.74
CA PHE A 31 -4.04 -7.71 20.95
C PHE A 31 -3.36 -7.83 22.31
N LYS A 32 -3.26 -9.04 22.85
CA LYS A 32 -2.68 -9.31 24.18
C LYS A 32 -1.32 -8.63 24.38
N GLU A 33 -0.53 -8.46 23.32
CA GLU A 33 0.82 -7.88 23.34
C GLU A 33 0.96 -6.62 22.46
N PHE A 34 -0.13 -6.08 21.91
CA PHE A 34 -0.10 -4.93 21.00
C PHE A 34 -1.00 -3.81 21.51
N SER A 35 -0.39 -2.65 21.76
CA SER A 35 -1.10 -1.40 22.04
C SER A 35 -0.86 -0.40 20.93
N LEU A 36 -1.93 -0.01 20.21
CA LEU A 36 -1.83 0.97 19.12
C LEU A 36 -1.56 2.36 19.69
N ARG A 37 -0.47 2.99 19.22
CA ARG A 37 -0.09 4.37 19.55
C ARG A 37 0.39 5.06 18.29
N TRP A 38 0.14 6.34 18.12
CA TRP A 38 0.78 7.06 17.02
C TRP A 38 2.33 7.01 17.17
N PRO A 39 3.13 6.76 16.11
CA PRO A 39 2.78 6.60 14.69
C PRO A 39 2.62 5.13 14.21
N ASP A 40 2.31 4.19 15.11
CA ASP A 40 1.93 2.81 14.74
C ASP A 40 0.74 2.81 13.79
N PHE A 41 0.65 1.76 12.95
CA PHE A 41 -0.51 1.58 12.07
C PHE A 41 -0.98 0.12 12.10
N ILE A 42 -2.20 -0.06 11.63
CA ILE A 42 -2.84 -1.35 11.39
C ILE A 42 -3.44 -1.36 9.99
N GLU A 43 -3.25 -2.46 9.26
CA GLU A 43 -3.85 -2.71 7.96
C GLU A 43 -4.58 -4.05 8.00
N PHE A 44 -5.83 -4.03 7.57
CA PHE A 44 -6.67 -5.23 7.44
C PHE A 44 -6.68 -5.62 5.98
N ASP A 45 -6.26 -6.86 5.72
CA ASP A 45 -6.25 -7.46 4.40
C ASP A 45 -7.19 -8.67 4.41
N GLU A 46 -8.44 -8.40 4.01
CA GLU A 46 -9.48 -9.41 3.94
C GLU A 46 -9.21 -10.45 2.86
N ILE A 47 -8.55 -10.06 1.76
CA ILE A 47 -8.25 -10.95 0.63
C ILE A 47 -7.31 -12.06 1.09
N ASN A 48 -6.24 -11.72 1.82
CA ASN A 48 -5.29 -12.72 2.32
C ASN A 48 -5.63 -13.25 3.71
N ALA A 49 -6.73 -12.76 4.32
CA ALA A 49 -7.13 -13.02 5.70
C ALA A 49 -6.00 -12.71 6.69
N LYS A 50 -5.44 -11.50 6.61
CA LYS A 50 -4.31 -11.02 7.42
C LYS A 50 -4.61 -9.69 8.09
N ILE A 51 -3.96 -9.48 9.22
CA ILE A 51 -3.83 -8.16 9.85
C ILE A 51 -2.34 -7.86 9.90
N ILE A 52 -1.95 -6.66 9.50
CA ILE A 52 -0.57 -6.21 9.53
C ILE A 52 -0.50 -5.04 10.48
N THR A 53 0.45 -5.09 11.41
CA THR A 53 0.67 -4.00 12.36
C THR A 53 2.13 -3.59 12.36
N LYS A 54 2.43 -2.29 12.37
CA LYS A 54 3.78 -1.79 12.67
C LYS A 54 3.81 -1.19 14.05
N HIS A 55 4.79 -1.61 14.83
CA HIS A 55 5.19 -0.91 16.04
C HIS A 55 6.42 -0.06 15.76
N SER A 56 6.22 1.26 15.77
CA SER A 56 7.26 2.26 15.55
C SER A 56 8.42 2.12 16.53
N SER A 57 8.15 1.87 17.82
CA SER A 57 9.21 1.74 18.83
C SER A 57 10.12 0.53 18.63
N GLU A 58 9.67 -0.49 17.89
CA GLU A 58 10.45 -1.71 17.63
C GLU A 58 10.97 -1.79 16.19
N GLU A 59 10.55 -0.86 15.33
CA GLU A 59 10.77 -0.88 13.88
C GLU A 59 10.51 -2.27 13.29
N ALA A 60 9.34 -2.84 13.62
CA ALA A 60 8.96 -4.18 13.20
C ALA A 60 7.51 -4.26 12.75
N TYR A 61 7.29 -5.07 11.71
CA TYR A 61 5.96 -5.43 11.24
C TYR A 61 5.58 -6.81 11.80
N ARG A 62 4.35 -6.94 12.24
CA ARG A 62 3.77 -8.22 12.66
C ARG A 62 2.62 -8.57 11.75
N VAL A 63 2.55 -9.84 11.40
CA VAL A 63 1.48 -10.39 10.58
C VAL A 63 0.67 -11.35 11.44
N TRP A 64 -0.62 -11.08 11.53
CA TRP A 64 -1.59 -11.82 12.33
C TRP A 64 -2.64 -12.44 11.43
N SER A 65 -3.23 -13.53 11.89
CA SER A 65 -4.40 -14.13 11.26
C SER A 65 -5.63 -13.25 11.51
N LEU A 66 -6.39 -12.93 10.45
CA LEU A 66 -7.64 -12.17 10.59
C LEU A 66 -8.75 -12.96 11.27
N SER A 67 -8.76 -14.29 11.13
CA SER A 67 -9.82 -15.15 11.67
C SER A 67 -9.61 -15.48 13.16
N THR A 68 -8.35 -15.69 13.56
CA THR A 68 -8.01 -16.15 14.91
C THR A 68 -7.33 -15.08 15.76
N TYR A 69 -6.97 -13.94 15.17
CA TYR A 69 -6.20 -12.87 15.83
C TYR A 69 -4.87 -13.34 16.42
N SER A 70 -4.35 -14.49 15.97
CA SER A 70 -3.08 -15.05 16.43
C SER A 70 -1.91 -14.51 15.61
N LEU A 71 -0.81 -14.21 16.28
CA LEU A 71 0.45 -13.83 15.61
C LEU A 71 0.93 -14.99 14.74
N GLN A 72 1.28 -14.72 13.49
CA GLN A 72 1.83 -15.71 12.56
C GLN A 72 3.33 -15.56 12.44
N TYR A 73 3.82 -14.35 12.18
CA TYR A 73 5.25 -14.07 12.13
C TYR A 73 5.57 -12.57 12.35
N LEU A 74 6.85 -12.29 12.54
CA LEU A 74 7.43 -10.97 12.78
C LEU A 74 8.47 -10.67 11.70
N LEU A 75 8.38 -9.51 11.07
CA LEU A 75 9.41 -8.93 10.21
C LEU A 75 10.14 -7.85 11.00
N LYS A 76 11.33 -8.19 11.49
CA LYS A 76 12.19 -7.28 12.25
C LYS A 76 13.36 -6.85 11.37
N ASP A 77 13.10 -5.87 10.53
CA ASP A 77 14.10 -5.30 9.62
C ASP A 77 13.90 -3.79 9.54
N GLN A 78 14.88 -3.06 10.09
CA GLN A 78 14.90 -1.60 10.17
C GLN A 78 15.09 -0.94 8.80
N THR A 79 15.48 -1.70 7.79
CA THR A 79 15.62 -1.18 6.44
C THR A 79 14.28 -1.04 5.74
N ILE A 80 13.19 -1.66 6.22
CA ILE A 80 11.87 -1.61 5.58
C ILE A 80 11.22 -0.24 5.83
N ALA A 81 11.11 0.55 4.77
CA ALA A 81 10.48 1.86 4.78
C ALA A 81 8.95 1.78 4.61
N GLU A 82 8.50 0.93 3.67
CA GLU A 82 7.10 0.79 3.27
C GLU A 82 6.84 -0.64 2.81
N PHE A 83 5.58 -1.05 2.76
CA PHE A 83 5.18 -2.30 2.12
C PHE A 83 3.92 -2.08 1.27
N LYS A 84 3.70 -2.97 0.31
CA LYS A 84 2.45 -3.11 -0.44
C LYS A 84 2.02 -4.56 -0.40
N ILE A 85 0.72 -4.81 -0.37
CA ILE A 85 0.18 -6.17 -0.34
C ILE A 85 -0.65 -6.37 -1.60
N CYS A 86 -0.40 -7.50 -2.27
CA CYS A 86 -1.15 -7.92 -3.44
C CYS A 86 -1.13 -9.44 -3.52
N ASN A 87 -2.31 -10.07 -3.62
CA ASN A 87 -2.51 -11.49 -3.96
C ASN A 87 -1.44 -12.45 -3.43
N SER A 88 -1.55 -12.85 -2.17
CA SER A 88 -0.64 -13.77 -1.47
C SER A 88 0.83 -13.31 -1.36
N THR A 89 1.15 -12.11 -1.81
CA THR A 89 2.49 -11.52 -1.73
C THR A 89 2.47 -10.18 -1.01
N MET A 90 3.61 -9.85 -0.42
CA MET A 90 3.89 -8.53 0.13
C MET A 90 5.22 -8.05 -0.44
N LEU A 91 5.18 -6.89 -1.09
CA LEU A 91 6.35 -6.18 -1.55
C LEU A 91 6.86 -5.29 -0.42
N LEU A 92 8.09 -5.51 0.02
CA LEU A 92 8.81 -4.69 0.99
C LEU A 92 9.69 -3.70 0.24
N LEU A 93 9.51 -2.41 0.51
CA LEU A 93 10.35 -1.34 0.00
C LEU A 93 11.35 -0.97 1.08
N HIS A 94 12.63 -1.06 0.76
CA HIS A 94 13.69 -0.73 1.69
C HIS A 94 14.15 0.72 1.53
N HIS A 95 14.80 1.26 2.56
CA HIS A 95 15.48 2.55 2.50
C HIS A 95 16.47 2.57 1.33
N ILE A 96 16.49 3.70 0.62
CA ILE A 96 17.37 3.91 -0.52
C ILE A 96 18.83 3.74 -0.10
N ILE A 97 19.58 3.00 -0.91
CA ILE A 97 21.01 2.78 -0.70
C ILE A 97 21.76 3.60 -1.75
N SER A 98 22.72 4.43 -1.30
CA SER A 98 23.57 5.24 -2.16
C SER A 98 25.01 4.76 -2.07
N THR A 99 25.58 4.31 -3.18
CA THR A 99 26.97 3.84 -3.26
C THR A 99 27.82 4.83 -4.06
N PRO A 100 29.00 5.25 -3.54
CA PRO A 100 29.93 6.04 -4.31
C PRO A 100 30.47 5.22 -5.48
N VAL A 101 30.42 5.78 -6.68
CA VAL A 101 30.98 5.18 -7.89
C VAL A 101 32.21 5.99 -8.28
N SER A 102 33.39 5.35 -8.21
CA SER A 102 34.65 5.94 -8.64
C SER A 102 34.78 5.85 -10.16
N THR A 103 34.38 6.91 -10.85
CA THR A 103 34.66 7.12 -12.28
C THR A 103 35.70 8.24 -12.39
N ASP A 104 36.97 7.85 -12.37
CA ASP A 104 38.18 8.70 -12.54
C ASP A 104 38.29 9.95 -11.64
N CYS A 105 39.50 10.49 -11.54
CA CYS A 105 39.96 11.43 -10.50
C CYS A 105 39.29 12.82 -10.47
N SER A 106 38.14 13.03 -11.11
CA SER A 106 37.49 14.35 -11.22
C SER A 106 35.97 14.36 -11.02
N SER A 107 35.30 13.21 -10.88
CA SER A 107 33.85 13.19 -10.61
C SER A 107 33.43 12.04 -9.68
N GLN A 108 33.11 12.38 -8.43
CA GLN A 108 32.43 11.46 -7.52
C GLN A 108 30.96 11.38 -7.94
N SER A 109 30.61 10.37 -8.74
CA SER A 109 29.21 10.05 -9.02
C SER A 109 28.68 9.12 -7.92
N THR A 110 27.41 9.28 -7.53
CA THR A 110 26.77 8.41 -6.54
C THR A 110 25.65 7.66 -7.23
N GLN A 111 25.71 6.33 -7.25
CA GLN A 111 24.59 5.51 -7.74
C GLN A 111 23.67 5.22 -6.57
N SER A 112 22.39 5.53 -6.72
CA SER A 112 21.38 5.24 -5.71
C SER A 112 20.44 4.13 -6.21
N LYS A 113 20.03 3.25 -5.31
CA LYS A 113 19.16 2.11 -5.58
C LYS A 113 17.95 2.12 -4.65
N ILE A 114 16.84 1.55 -5.12
CA ILE A 114 15.62 1.29 -4.37
C ILE A 114 15.53 -0.23 -4.19
N PRO A 115 16.02 -0.77 -3.08
CA PRO A 115 16.00 -2.22 -2.85
C PRO A 115 14.59 -2.67 -2.51
N MET A 116 14.21 -3.82 -3.05
CA MET A 116 12.89 -4.41 -2.85
C MET A 116 13.00 -5.90 -2.56
N THR A 117 12.14 -6.37 -1.67
CA THR A 117 11.99 -7.79 -1.36
C THR A 117 10.53 -8.20 -1.51
N LEU A 118 10.25 -9.15 -2.38
CA LEU A 118 8.94 -9.78 -2.48
C LEU A 118 8.91 -10.99 -1.53
N ILE A 119 7.91 -11.05 -0.66
CA ILE A 119 7.72 -12.16 0.27
C ILE A 119 6.32 -12.79 0.11
N ASN A 120 6.19 -14.04 0.51
CA ASN A 120 4.90 -14.70 0.67
C ASN A 120 4.22 -14.21 1.96
N ILE A 121 3.03 -13.61 1.86
CA ILE A 121 2.34 -13.00 3.02
C ILE A 121 1.80 -14.02 4.03
N HIS A 122 1.70 -15.30 3.66
CA HIS A 122 1.22 -16.35 4.55
C HIS A 122 2.35 -16.97 5.37
N LEU A 123 3.55 -17.02 4.81
CA LEU A 123 4.71 -17.70 5.41
C LEU A 123 5.79 -16.73 5.92
N GLY A 124 5.80 -15.48 5.45
CA GLY A 124 6.91 -14.55 5.66
C GLY A 124 8.19 -14.94 4.91
N ALA A 125 8.13 -15.95 4.04
CA ALA A 125 9.26 -16.44 3.28
C ALA A 125 9.59 -15.52 2.10
N GLU A 126 10.87 -15.26 1.89
CA GLU A 126 11.37 -14.50 0.74
C GLU A 126 11.13 -15.26 -0.57
N LEU A 127 10.59 -14.55 -1.56
CA LEU A 127 10.35 -15.06 -2.91
C LEU A 127 11.38 -14.50 -3.90
N LEU A 128 11.66 -13.20 -3.82
CA LEU A 128 12.55 -12.52 -4.76
C LEU A 128 13.15 -11.25 -4.14
N LYS A 129 14.41 -10.95 -4.48
CA LYS A 129 15.07 -9.67 -4.21
C LYS A 129 15.54 -9.03 -5.51
N PHE A 130 15.33 -7.73 -5.62
CA PHE A 130 15.72 -6.95 -6.80
C PHE A 130 15.85 -5.48 -6.41
N ASP A 131 16.56 -4.72 -7.23
CA ASP A 131 16.76 -3.28 -7.05
C ASP A 131 16.28 -2.54 -8.29
N PHE A 132 15.73 -1.34 -8.10
CA PHE A 132 15.62 -0.36 -9.17
C PHE A 132 16.67 0.73 -9.01
N ASP A 133 17.24 1.19 -10.13
CA ASP A 133 18.07 2.38 -10.13
C ASP A 133 17.23 3.61 -9.75
N LYS A 134 17.66 4.31 -8.71
CA LYS A 134 17.15 5.62 -8.35
C LYS A 134 17.91 6.67 -9.16
N VAL A 135 17.30 7.09 -10.26
CA VAL A 135 17.87 8.11 -11.16
C VAL A 135 17.47 9.51 -10.71
N ASN A 136 16.32 9.67 -10.07
CA ASN A 136 15.82 10.95 -9.56
C ASN A 136 15.50 10.87 -8.06
N GLN A 137 15.48 12.00 -7.36
CA GLN A 137 15.16 12.07 -5.94
C GLN A 137 13.70 11.68 -5.64
N GLU A 138 12.80 11.88 -6.59
CA GLU A 138 11.36 11.78 -6.43
C GLU A 138 10.76 10.60 -7.21
N ILE A 139 10.13 9.68 -6.47
CA ILE A 139 9.27 8.62 -7.00
C ILE A 139 7.84 9.19 -7.00
N GLU A 140 7.27 9.42 -8.17
CA GLU A 140 5.96 10.04 -8.33
C GLU A 140 4.82 9.02 -8.20
N PHE A 141 5.10 7.77 -8.59
CA PHE A 141 4.14 6.68 -8.54
C PHE A 141 4.86 5.35 -8.37
N LEU A 142 4.38 4.54 -7.43
CA LEU A 142 4.85 3.18 -7.21
C LEU A 142 3.66 2.35 -6.77
N GLU A 143 3.32 1.32 -7.53
CA GLU A 143 2.22 0.42 -7.21
C GLU A 143 2.54 -1.03 -7.61
N GLN A 144 1.94 -1.98 -6.89
CA GLN A 144 2.00 -3.41 -7.23
C GLN A 144 0.64 -3.85 -7.77
N PHE A 145 0.66 -4.50 -8.93
CA PHE A 145 -0.50 -5.10 -9.59
C PHE A 145 -0.20 -6.55 -9.93
N ASN A 146 -0.73 -7.48 -9.13
CA ASN A 146 -0.39 -8.90 -9.22
C ASN A 146 1.15 -9.09 -9.19
N GLU A 147 1.71 -9.72 -10.24
CA GLU A 147 3.13 -9.90 -10.47
C GLU A 147 3.86 -8.67 -11.04
N LYS A 148 3.14 -7.58 -11.34
CA LYS A 148 3.72 -6.39 -11.97
C LYS A 148 3.97 -5.30 -10.94
N ILE A 149 5.18 -4.77 -10.93
CA ILE A 149 5.58 -3.63 -10.10
C ILE A 149 5.78 -2.45 -11.04
N MET A 150 4.97 -1.43 -10.83
CA MET A 150 4.94 -0.22 -11.64
C MET A 150 5.67 0.89 -10.88
N ILE A 151 6.73 1.45 -11.46
CA ILE A 151 7.50 2.54 -10.86
C ILE A 151 7.69 3.69 -11.86
N LYS A 152 7.29 4.88 -11.45
CA LYS A 152 7.44 6.13 -12.18
C LYS A 152 8.27 7.09 -11.35
N GLN A 153 9.47 7.37 -11.84
CA GLN A 153 10.30 8.45 -11.32
C GLN A 153 10.01 9.73 -12.10
N LYS A 154 10.21 10.88 -11.44
CA LYS A 154 10.04 12.18 -12.07
C LYS A 154 10.89 12.33 -13.33
N ASP A 155 10.27 12.84 -14.39
CA ASP A 155 10.86 13.02 -15.74
C ASP A 155 11.38 11.74 -16.41
N LYS A 156 11.01 10.56 -15.90
CA LYS A 156 11.32 9.26 -16.50
C LYS A 156 10.03 8.56 -16.95
N PRO A 157 10.10 7.69 -17.97
CA PRO A 157 8.96 6.87 -18.35
C PRO A 157 8.56 5.94 -17.19
N LEU A 158 7.32 5.45 -17.23
CA LEU A 158 6.90 4.40 -16.32
C LEU A 158 7.64 3.11 -16.67
N ILE A 159 8.17 2.43 -15.65
CA ILE A 159 8.77 1.12 -15.76
C ILE A 159 7.82 0.11 -15.13
N ILE A 160 7.57 -0.98 -15.83
CA ILE A 160 6.83 -2.13 -15.31
C ILE A 160 7.79 -3.31 -15.22
N TYR A 161 7.98 -3.82 -14.01
CA TYR A 161 8.76 -5.02 -13.75
C TYR A 161 7.83 -6.19 -13.47
N ASN A 162 7.94 -7.26 -14.24
CA ASN A 162 7.21 -8.49 -13.99
C ASN A 162 8.05 -9.41 -13.10
N THR A 163 7.57 -9.72 -11.90
CA THR A 163 8.30 -10.53 -10.91
C THR A 163 8.36 -12.01 -11.27
N LEU A 164 7.46 -12.52 -12.12
CA LEU A 164 7.47 -13.92 -12.57
C LEU A 164 8.52 -14.14 -13.65
N THR A 165 8.54 -13.27 -14.67
CA THR A 165 9.48 -13.38 -15.79
C THR A 165 10.79 -12.63 -15.56
N GLN A 166 10.83 -11.79 -14.51
CA GLN A 166 11.93 -10.86 -14.19
C GLN A 166 12.26 -9.91 -15.35
N SER A 167 11.27 -9.59 -16.18
CA SER A 167 11.41 -8.71 -17.35
C SER A 167 10.97 -7.29 -17.04
N LEU A 168 11.64 -6.31 -17.67
CA LEU A 168 11.29 -4.89 -17.62
C LEU A 168 10.63 -4.46 -18.93
N SER A 169 9.51 -3.75 -18.84
CA SER A 169 8.94 -2.99 -19.95
C SER A 169 8.90 -1.50 -19.60
N THR A 170 8.98 -0.67 -20.64
CA THR A 170 8.97 0.79 -20.52
C THR A 170 7.72 1.33 -21.20
N VAL A 171 6.94 2.10 -20.46
CA VAL A 171 5.71 2.72 -20.93
C VAL A 171 5.94 4.21 -21.08
N LYS A 172 5.81 4.68 -22.33
CA LYS A 172 5.92 6.11 -22.66
C LYS A 172 4.58 6.80 -22.44
N ASP A 173 4.63 8.12 -22.29
CA ASP A 173 3.45 8.99 -22.17
C ASP A 173 2.51 8.63 -21.00
N PHE A 174 3.06 7.97 -19.98
CA PHE A 174 2.39 7.75 -18.70
C PHE A 174 2.78 8.84 -17.72
N ASP A 175 1.78 9.55 -17.26
CA ASP A 175 1.90 10.55 -16.22
C ASP A 175 1.47 9.99 -14.86
N ALA A 176 2.24 10.30 -13.81
CA ALA A 176 1.87 9.92 -12.46
C ALA A 176 0.51 10.55 -12.08
N PRO A 177 -0.49 9.73 -11.66
CA PRO A 177 -1.83 10.22 -11.43
C PRO A 177 -2.06 10.72 -10.01
N GLU A 178 -3.07 11.57 -9.83
CA GLU A 178 -3.54 11.99 -8.49
C GLU A 178 -4.35 10.88 -7.82
N ALA A 179 -5.03 10.09 -8.64
CA ALA A 179 -5.83 8.97 -8.20
C ALA A 179 -5.66 7.76 -9.11
N PHE A 180 -5.64 6.61 -8.47
CA PHE A 180 -5.37 5.35 -9.11
C PHE A 180 -6.33 4.29 -8.55
N ILE A 181 -6.95 3.50 -9.43
CA ILE A 181 -7.93 2.47 -9.08
C ILE A 181 -7.63 1.21 -9.88
N PHE A 182 -7.50 0.07 -9.19
CA PHE A 182 -7.39 -1.24 -9.82
C PHE A 182 -8.75 -1.81 -10.19
N LEU A 183 -8.82 -2.42 -11.37
CA LEU A 183 -9.93 -3.23 -11.84
C LEU A 183 -9.45 -4.68 -11.96
N TYR A 184 -9.38 -5.38 -10.81
CA TYR A 184 -8.79 -6.71 -10.70
C TYR A 184 -9.35 -7.70 -11.71
N ASP A 185 -10.69 -7.79 -11.84
CA ASP A 185 -11.36 -8.73 -12.75
C ASP A 185 -11.08 -8.49 -14.24
N LYS A 186 -10.50 -7.34 -14.59
CA LYS A 186 -10.25 -6.92 -15.97
C LYS A 186 -8.78 -6.75 -16.29
N GLU A 187 -7.90 -6.94 -15.31
CA GLU A 187 -6.47 -6.68 -15.44
C GLU A 187 -6.15 -5.29 -16.02
N LYS A 188 -6.91 -4.31 -15.53
CA LYS A 188 -6.84 -2.91 -15.96
C LYS A 188 -6.74 -2.00 -14.74
N PHE A 189 -6.33 -0.77 -14.99
CA PHE A 189 -6.38 0.27 -13.98
C PHE A 189 -6.83 1.59 -14.56
N LEU A 190 -7.44 2.39 -13.68
CA LEU A 190 -7.89 3.75 -13.98
C LEU A 190 -6.91 4.74 -13.35
N THR A 191 -6.55 5.74 -14.13
CA THR A 191 -5.85 6.91 -13.65
C THR A 191 -6.77 8.13 -13.73
N LEU A 192 -6.65 9.01 -12.74
CA LEU A 192 -7.25 10.34 -12.77
C LEU A 192 -6.15 11.37 -12.54
N LYS A 193 -6.01 12.30 -13.48
CA LYS A 193 -5.08 13.42 -13.44
C LYS A 193 -5.74 14.61 -14.11
N GLU A 194 -5.73 15.78 -13.47
CA GLU A 194 -6.30 17.02 -14.02
C GLU A 194 -7.76 16.86 -14.52
N GLY A 195 -8.56 16.07 -13.81
CA GLY A 195 -9.96 15.79 -14.18
C GLY A 195 -10.16 14.82 -15.34
N LYS A 196 -9.08 14.36 -15.99
CA LYS A 196 -9.13 13.37 -17.06
C LYS A 196 -9.02 11.96 -16.47
N ILE A 197 -9.94 11.07 -16.84
CA ILE A 197 -9.87 9.65 -16.53
C ILE A 197 -9.30 8.91 -17.74
N GLU A 198 -8.28 8.09 -17.53
CA GLU A 198 -7.72 7.20 -18.55
C GLU A 198 -7.75 5.76 -18.05
N ILE A 199 -7.89 4.82 -18.98
CA ILE A 199 -7.89 3.37 -18.70
C ILE A 199 -6.65 2.77 -19.34
N TRP A 200 -5.95 1.93 -18.57
CA TRP A 200 -4.72 1.29 -18.99
C TRP A 200 -4.80 -0.22 -18.76
N THR A 201 -4.18 -0.99 -19.64
CA THR A 201 -3.91 -2.41 -19.39
C THR A 201 -2.83 -2.57 -18.34
N ALA A 202 -2.76 -3.74 -17.71
CA ALA A 202 -1.68 -4.09 -16.78
C ALA A 202 -0.27 -3.98 -17.39
N ASP A 203 -0.15 -4.09 -18.72
CA ASP A 203 1.12 -3.97 -19.45
C ASP A 203 1.45 -2.52 -19.86
N GLY A 204 0.57 -1.57 -19.51
CA GLY A 204 0.79 -0.14 -19.70
C GLY A 204 0.32 0.39 -21.05
N GLU A 205 -0.59 -0.30 -21.73
CA GLU A 205 -1.22 0.21 -22.95
C GLU A 205 -2.45 1.05 -22.60
N ARG A 206 -2.53 2.27 -23.13
CA ARG A 206 -3.70 3.14 -22.93
C ARG A 206 -4.84 2.71 -23.85
N ILE A 207 -5.99 2.40 -23.27
CA ILE A 207 -7.21 2.03 -24.01
C ILE A 207 -7.93 3.30 -24.44
N THR A 208 -8.31 3.39 -25.72
CA THR A 208 -8.97 4.57 -26.31
C THR A 208 -10.50 4.40 -26.41
N GLU A 209 -11.21 5.50 -26.66
CA GLU A 209 -12.66 5.66 -26.48
C GLU A 209 -13.56 4.67 -27.26
N GLN A 210 -13.09 4.05 -28.34
CA GLN A 210 -13.92 3.12 -29.13
C GLN A 210 -14.15 1.77 -28.44
N GLU A 211 -13.28 1.34 -27.53
CA GLU A 211 -13.45 0.13 -26.71
C GLU A 211 -14.05 0.45 -25.32
N SER A 212 -14.20 1.74 -25.00
CA SER A 212 -14.43 2.20 -23.63
C SER A 212 -15.90 2.34 -23.23
N MET A 213 -16.85 2.47 -24.16
CA MET A 213 -18.22 2.91 -23.82
C MET A 213 -18.93 2.03 -22.78
N LEU A 214 -18.74 0.70 -22.81
CA LEU A 214 -19.30 -0.20 -21.79
C LEU A 214 -18.55 -0.14 -20.46
N SER A 215 -17.22 0.03 -20.50
CA SER A 215 -16.39 0.15 -19.30
C SER A 215 -16.52 1.50 -18.60
N TYR A 216 -16.77 2.59 -19.33
CA TYR A 216 -16.70 3.95 -18.81
C TYR A 216 -17.81 4.25 -17.79
N TYR A 217 -19.05 3.80 -18.04
CA TYR A 217 -20.16 3.98 -17.09
C TYR A 217 -20.03 3.10 -15.83
N GLU A 218 -19.57 1.85 -15.97
CA GLU A 218 -19.21 1.01 -14.82
C GLU A 218 -18.04 1.62 -14.03
N CYS A 219 -17.06 2.19 -14.73
CA CYS A 219 -15.92 2.87 -14.15
C CYS A 219 -16.29 4.18 -13.47
N ILE A 220 -17.24 4.98 -13.96
CA ILE A 220 -17.76 6.16 -13.26
C ILE A 220 -18.55 5.73 -12.02
N ALA A 221 -19.31 4.65 -12.06
CA ALA A 221 -20.00 4.14 -10.89
C ALA A 221 -19.01 3.65 -9.82
N LEU A 222 -17.95 2.95 -10.24
CA LEU A 222 -16.87 2.49 -9.37
C LEU A 222 -16.01 3.65 -8.88
N ALA A 223 -15.60 4.58 -9.73
CA ALA A 223 -14.85 5.77 -9.38
C ALA A 223 -15.69 6.75 -8.54
N GLY A 224 -17.00 6.83 -8.72
CA GLY A 224 -17.89 7.61 -7.85
C GLY A 224 -17.95 7.03 -6.45
N ARG A 225 -18.08 5.70 -6.32
CA ARG A 225 -18.00 4.99 -5.03
C ARG A 225 -16.61 5.04 -4.42
N TYR A 226 -15.57 4.87 -5.23
CA TYR A 226 -14.17 4.88 -4.80
C TYR A 226 -13.69 6.28 -4.49
N LEU A 227 -14.10 7.31 -5.22
CA LEU A 227 -13.85 8.71 -4.87
C LEU A 227 -14.63 9.08 -3.63
N ALA A 228 -15.85 8.60 -3.40
CA ALA A 228 -16.55 8.80 -2.12
C ALA A 228 -15.80 8.11 -0.95
N LEU A 229 -15.37 6.86 -1.11
CA LEU A 229 -14.63 6.09 -0.10
C LEU A 229 -13.20 6.60 0.08
N ARG A 230 -12.54 7.05 -0.99
CA ARG A 230 -11.22 7.68 -0.99
C ARG A 230 -11.31 9.11 -0.50
N TRP A 231 -12.41 9.85 -0.68
CA TRP A 231 -12.64 11.13 0.03
C TRP A 231 -12.78 10.88 1.53
N ILE A 232 -13.44 9.80 1.95
CA ILE A 232 -13.48 9.39 3.36
C ILE A 232 -12.07 8.99 3.84
N ARG A 233 -11.32 8.19 3.07
CA ARG A 233 -9.97 7.72 3.41
C ARG A 233 -8.91 8.84 3.35
N ILE A 234 -9.02 9.77 2.41
CA ILE A 234 -8.25 11.02 2.28
C ILE A 234 -8.66 12.00 3.37
N GLN A 235 -9.94 12.16 3.73
CA GLN A 235 -10.30 12.95 4.91
C GLN A 235 -9.72 12.33 6.20
N CYS A 236 -9.61 11.01 6.28
CA CYS A 236 -8.92 10.31 7.37
C CYS A 236 -7.39 10.46 7.32
N GLN A 237 -6.76 10.43 6.14
CA GLN A 237 -5.29 10.47 5.97
C GLN A 237 -4.72 11.90 5.81
N LEU A 238 -5.37 12.80 5.08
CA LEU A 238 -5.01 14.23 4.99
C LEU A 238 -5.34 15.01 6.27
N ARG A 239 -6.26 14.58 7.15
CA ARG A 239 -6.30 15.12 8.53
C ARG A 239 -5.09 14.70 9.38
N MET A 240 -4.33 13.68 8.97
CA MET A 240 -3.05 13.34 9.60
C MET A 240 -1.85 14.07 8.98
N ARG A 241 -1.94 14.60 7.74
CA ARG A 241 -0.83 15.30 7.06
C ARG A 241 -0.99 16.81 6.87
N ILE A 242 -2.19 17.39 6.93
CA ILE A 242 -2.34 18.87 6.88
C ILE A 242 -2.36 19.44 8.29
N LYS A 243 -1.24 20.08 8.63
CA LYS A 243 -0.98 20.93 9.80
C LYS A 243 -0.95 20.23 11.16
N VAL A 244 0.28 19.88 11.53
CA VAL A 244 0.95 20.40 12.74
C VAL A 244 0.69 21.93 12.84
N THR A 245 -0.53 22.28 13.20
CA THR A 245 -0.95 23.54 13.81
C THR A 245 -2.34 23.43 14.42
N GLN A 246 -3.18 22.44 14.09
CA GLN A 246 -4.27 22.00 14.98
C GLN A 246 -4.56 20.50 14.87
N ARG A 247 -4.27 19.84 16.00
CA ARG A 247 -4.37 18.40 16.32
C ARG A 247 -5.78 17.85 16.10
N ARG A 248 -5.93 16.74 15.35
CA ARG A 248 -6.95 15.70 15.58
C ARG A 248 -6.45 14.34 15.10
N HIS A 249 -6.44 13.34 15.97
CA HIS A 249 -6.11 11.94 15.66
C HIS A 249 -7.38 11.09 15.72
N ILE A 250 -7.47 10.12 14.83
CA ILE A 250 -8.60 9.20 14.64
C ILE A 250 -8.14 7.83 15.12
N ILE A 251 -8.92 7.15 15.97
CA ILE A 251 -8.74 5.71 16.24
C ILE A 251 -10.10 5.01 16.09
N ILE A 252 -10.04 3.88 15.38
CA ILE A 252 -11.12 2.95 15.03
C ILE A 252 -11.37 2.01 16.23
N SER A 253 -12.63 1.82 16.62
CA SER A 253 -13.03 0.96 17.73
C SER A 253 -13.72 -0.28 17.25
#